data_AF-A0A1H6CJ17-F1
#
_entry.id   AF-A0A1H6CJ17-F1
#
_cell.length_a   1.000
_cell.length_b   1.000
_cell.length_c   1.000
_cell.angle_alpha   90.00
_cell.angle_beta   90.00
_cell.angle_gamma   90.00
#
_symmetry.space_group_name_H-M   'P 1'
#
loop_
_entity.id
_entity.type
_entity.pdbx_description
1 polymer ?
#
loop_
_entity_poly.entity_id
_entity_poly.type
_entity_poly.pdbx_seq_one_letter_code
_entity_poly.pdbx_strand_id
1 'polypeptide(L)'
;MGSRSGVSRRTVLGGPVAGAAVGTGVADTAAAAAPPVSGSPATPEAARYKVASAARRDAPVMATTGPWLEPTPWPASWWNLNVQLEYWLIHGSNHLELDGLTRSLSEFRENVRTQTAPAYRSDSLVIARSNDTTLSHGADAGPDGTGGGIPGQDAPTPEVGNLTWALHNVWLSYRHTMDESILRDVVFPLLRQSINYYLHFLEPGSDGRLHLPTTFSPEYGVNTPDTNYDLALIRWGCTTLLESARILGVDDPLAPRWRDVLLRLVAPPTDTNGFMLYSEAGAPCVVRTDLAGPLEVRDGAGRALPYTDLGGGTLRVELDRGQEAWLYPRGSRPSTGLAPVAANAPAHAGACPPPDREFRPGPWPGRPARRRPATLAPIPIPTPGGR
;
A
#
# COMPACT_ATOMS: atom_id res chain seq x y z
N MET A 1 76.35 -12.57 -3.20
CA MET A 1 75.76 -12.39 -1.85
C MET A 1 74.25 -12.50 -1.99
N GLY A 2 73.64 -13.42 -1.22
CA GLY A 2 72.18 -13.54 -0.94
C GLY A 2 71.24 -13.55 -2.15
N SER A 3 70.69 -14.69 -2.61
CA SER A 3 69.65 -15.51 -1.95
C SER A 3 68.39 -14.68 -1.64
N ARG A 4 67.15 -15.01 -2.01
CA ARG A 4 66.38 -16.21 -2.44
C ARG A 4 65.12 -15.63 -3.13
N SER A 5 64.27 -16.26 -3.92
CA SER A 5 63.98 -17.62 -4.42
C SER A 5 62.80 -17.41 -5.39
N GLY A 6 62.86 -17.87 -6.64
CA GLY A 6 62.20 -19.11 -7.09
C GLY A 6 60.78 -18.83 -7.60
N VAL A 7 60.50 -18.66 -8.92
CA VAL A 7 60.49 -19.66 -10.01
C VAL A 7 59.51 -20.81 -9.68
N SER A 8 58.60 -21.30 -10.51
CA SER A 8 58.01 -20.99 -11.83
C SER A 8 57.09 -22.18 -12.17
N ARG A 9 56.31 -22.04 -13.27
CA ARG A 9 55.78 -23.11 -14.16
C ARG A 9 54.48 -23.82 -13.72
N ARG A 10 53.38 -23.57 -14.47
CA ARG A 10 52.91 -24.28 -15.72
C ARG A 10 52.10 -25.52 -15.33
N THR A 11 50.95 -25.90 -15.88
CA THR A 11 50.13 -25.65 -17.09
C THR A 11 48.72 -26.20 -16.73
N VAL A 12 47.58 -25.84 -17.33
CA VAL A 12 46.98 -26.52 -18.49
C VAL A 12 45.64 -25.82 -18.82
N LEU A 13 45.52 -25.47 -20.11
CA LEU A 13 44.38 -25.35 -21.02
C LEU A 13 42.94 -25.61 -20.50
N GLY A 14 41.99 -24.75 -20.92
CA GLY A 14 40.60 -25.16 -21.16
C GLY A 14 39.52 -24.05 -21.15
N GLY A 15 39.18 -23.52 -22.34
CA GLY A 15 37.81 -23.18 -22.77
C GLY A 15 37.02 -22.02 -22.13
N PRO A 16 36.00 -21.48 -22.82
CA PRO A 16 35.17 -20.38 -22.33
C PRO A 16 34.15 -20.92 -21.32
N VAL A 17 33.99 -20.28 -20.17
CA VAL A 17 32.90 -20.63 -19.25
C VAL A 17 31.62 -20.00 -19.77
N ALA A 18 30.80 -20.87 -20.36
CA ALA A 18 29.39 -20.67 -20.62
C ALA A 18 28.59 -20.57 -19.30
N GLY A 19 27.50 -19.80 -19.35
CA GLY A 19 26.24 -20.02 -18.62
C GLY A 19 26.35 -20.44 -17.15
N ALA A 20 26.33 -19.46 -16.25
CA ALA A 20 25.86 -19.72 -14.89
C ALA A 20 24.33 -19.76 -14.92
N ALA A 21 23.79 -20.97 -15.01
CA ALA A 21 22.47 -21.29 -14.49
C ALA A 21 22.44 -20.89 -13.01
N VAL A 22 21.62 -19.90 -12.65
CA VAL A 22 21.22 -19.72 -11.26
C VAL A 22 19.94 -20.53 -11.10
N GLY A 23 20.13 -21.81 -10.77
CA GLY A 23 19.11 -22.53 -10.05
C GLY A 23 18.85 -21.80 -8.75
N THR A 24 17.61 -21.40 -8.50
CA THR A 24 17.13 -21.01 -7.19
C THR A 24 17.11 -22.25 -6.30
N GLY A 25 18.30 -22.67 -5.87
CA GLY A 25 18.46 -23.36 -4.61
C GLY A 25 18.03 -22.35 -3.55
N VAL A 26 16.90 -22.62 -2.92
CA VAL A 26 16.57 -22.08 -1.61
C VAL A 26 17.78 -22.41 -0.73
N ALA A 27 18.60 -21.40 -0.42
CA ALA A 27 19.56 -21.52 0.64
C ALA A 27 18.74 -21.64 1.93
N ASP A 28 18.64 -22.87 2.42
CA ASP A 28 18.37 -23.18 3.82
C ASP A 28 19.36 -22.41 4.68
N THR A 29 19.00 -21.20 5.09
CA THR A 29 19.29 -20.73 6.43
C THR A 29 17.99 -20.85 7.20
N ALA A 30 17.79 -22.05 7.73
CA ALA A 30 16.95 -22.25 8.88
C ALA A 30 17.39 -21.29 9.99
N ALA A 31 16.73 -20.14 10.09
CA ALA A 31 16.29 -19.72 11.41
C ALA A 31 15.51 -20.93 11.94
N ALA A 32 15.97 -21.54 13.03
CA ALA A 32 15.27 -22.63 13.67
C ALA A 32 13.89 -22.12 14.11
N ALA A 33 12.93 -22.15 13.18
CA ALA A 33 11.53 -22.15 13.51
C ALA A 33 11.36 -23.38 14.40
N ALA A 34 11.01 -23.14 15.66
CA ALA A 34 10.50 -24.19 16.52
C ALA A 34 9.48 -25.01 15.71
N PRO A 35 9.47 -26.36 15.86
CA PRO A 35 8.54 -27.19 15.12
C PRO A 35 7.12 -26.61 15.28
N PRO A 36 6.28 -26.64 14.24
CA PRO A 36 4.94 -26.09 14.33
C PRO A 36 4.24 -26.79 15.50
N VAL A 37 4.07 -26.06 16.59
CA VAL A 37 3.15 -26.47 17.64
C VAL A 37 1.83 -26.59 16.91
N SER A 38 1.19 -27.76 17.00
CA SER A 38 -0.15 -28.00 16.51
C SER A 38 -1.10 -27.05 17.25
N GLY A 39 -1.16 -25.81 16.77
CA GLY A 39 -1.89 -24.71 17.35
C GLY A 39 -2.92 -24.26 16.33
N SER A 40 -4.17 -24.22 16.78
CA SER A 40 -5.28 -23.56 16.10
C SER A 40 -4.81 -22.26 15.43
N PRO A 41 -5.37 -21.85 14.27
CA PRO A 41 -5.07 -20.53 13.69
C PRO A 41 -5.18 -19.48 14.80
N ALA A 42 -4.21 -18.56 14.83
CA ALA A 42 -4.17 -17.49 15.83
C ALA A 42 -5.57 -16.89 15.94
N THR A 43 -6.16 -16.98 17.14
CA THR A 43 -7.55 -16.56 17.32
C THR A 43 -7.63 -15.06 17.02
N PRO A 44 -8.78 -14.55 16.55
CA PRO A 44 -8.99 -13.10 16.40
C PRO A 44 -8.61 -12.31 17.66
N GLU A 45 -8.68 -12.94 18.84
CA GLU A 45 -8.27 -12.38 20.13
C GLU A 45 -6.76 -12.20 20.24
N ALA A 46 -5.96 -13.19 19.79
CA ALA A 46 -4.50 -13.09 19.78
C ALA A 46 -4.01 -11.98 18.84
N ALA A 47 -4.63 -11.83 17.67
CA ALA A 47 -4.34 -10.74 16.74
C ALA A 47 -4.66 -9.36 17.35
N ARG A 48 -5.83 -9.22 17.99
CA ARG A 48 -6.21 -7.99 18.70
C ARG A 48 -5.26 -7.68 19.86
N TYR A 49 -4.89 -8.68 20.65
CA TYR A 49 -3.91 -8.53 21.74
C TYR A 49 -2.57 -8.00 21.21
N LYS A 50 -2.08 -8.54 20.08
CA LYS A 50 -0.84 -8.10 19.46
C LYS A 50 -0.94 -6.64 19.02
N VAL A 51 -1.95 -6.27 18.24
CA VAL A 51 -2.12 -4.88 17.78
C VAL A 51 -2.33 -3.93 18.96
N ALA A 52 -3.12 -4.30 19.96
CA ALA A 52 -3.32 -3.52 21.17
C ALA A 52 -2.09 -3.46 22.09
N SER A 53 -1.05 -4.28 21.88
CA SER A 53 0.22 -4.15 22.59
C SER A 53 1.24 -3.31 21.82
N ALA A 54 1.07 -3.19 20.51
CA ALA A 54 2.04 -2.57 19.60
C ALA A 54 1.65 -1.17 19.13
N ALA A 55 0.36 -0.85 19.04
CA ALA A 55 -0.13 0.41 18.50
C ALA A 55 -0.88 1.25 19.54
N ARG A 56 -0.72 2.56 19.46
CA ARG A 56 -1.55 3.56 20.16
C ARG A 56 -1.69 4.75 19.22
N ARG A 57 -2.79 5.50 19.34
CA ARG A 57 -2.95 6.79 18.66
C ARG A 57 -1.71 7.69 18.79
N ASP A 58 -1.12 7.73 19.98
CA ASP A 58 0.02 8.59 20.26
C ASP A 58 1.40 7.92 20.06
N ALA A 59 1.45 6.67 19.58
CA ALA A 59 2.69 5.96 19.26
C ALA A 59 3.06 6.10 17.77
N PRO A 60 4.35 5.97 17.41
CA PRO A 60 4.77 5.89 16.02
C PRO A 60 3.99 4.84 15.23
N VAL A 61 4.00 4.98 13.90
CA VAL A 61 3.52 3.93 13.00
C VAL A 61 4.24 2.62 13.34
N MET A 62 3.48 1.53 13.38
CA MET A 62 4.04 0.22 13.67
C MET A 62 5.12 -0.13 12.62
N ALA A 63 6.28 -0.58 13.10
CA ALA A 63 7.30 -1.20 12.27
C ALA A 63 6.97 -2.69 12.11
N THR A 64 7.59 -3.38 11.15
CA THR A 64 7.29 -4.80 10.84
C THR A 64 7.38 -5.75 12.04
N THR A 65 8.25 -5.45 13.00
CA THR A 65 8.45 -6.23 14.23
C THR A 65 7.65 -5.70 15.41
N GLY A 66 6.91 -4.60 15.24
CA GLY A 66 6.26 -3.87 16.31
C GLY A 66 7.26 -3.50 17.43
N PRO A 67 6.86 -3.55 18.71
CA PRO A 67 7.78 -3.34 19.83
C PRO A 67 8.66 -4.55 20.16
N TRP A 68 8.50 -5.69 19.47
CA TRP A 68 9.22 -6.93 19.76
C TRP A 68 10.44 -7.03 18.86
N LEU A 69 11.53 -6.37 19.29
CA LEU A 69 12.75 -6.33 18.51
C LEU A 69 13.35 -7.74 18.31
N GLU A 70 13.64 -8.05 17.06
CA GLU A 70 14.38 -9.24 16.64
C GLU A 70 15.42 -8.86 15.57
N PRO A 71 16.49 -9.66 15.39
CA PRO A 71 17.41 -9.45 14.26
C PRO A 71 16.66 -9.59 12.92
N THR A 72 16.47 -8.47 12.22
CA THR A 72 15.76 -8.43 10.93
C THR A 72 16.42 -7.43 9.97
N PRO A 73 16.43 -7.69 8.65
CA PRO A 73 16.83 -6.70 7.67
C PRO A 73 15.78 -5.61 7.42
N TRP A 74 14.56 -5.74 7.99
CA TRP A 74 13.44 -4.80 7.75
C TRP A 74 12.97 -4.02 9.00
N PRO A 75 13.84 -3.37 9.80
CA PRO A 75 13.48 -2.82 11.12
C PRO A 75 12.62 -1.54 11.10
N ALA A 76 12.28 -1.02 9.92
CA ALA A 76 11.52 0.21 9.71
C ALA A 76 10.00 -0.02 9.61
N SER A 77 9.22 1.07 9.45
CA SER A 77 7.89 0.98 8.84
C SER A 77 8.02 0.83 7.33
N TRP A 78 7.21 -0.05 6.72
CA TRP A 78 7.26 -0.38 5.29
C TRP A 78 5.91 -0.14 4.62
N TRP A 79 5.92 0.68 3.58
CA TRP A 79 4.72 1.31 3.01
C TRP A 79 4.17 0.65 1.76
N ASN A 80 4.94 -0.28 1.19
CA ASN A 80 4.58 -1.00 -0.03
C ASN A 80 3.71 -2.24 0.23
N LEU A 81 3.32 -2.51 1.50
CA LEU A 81 2.30 -3.49 1.92
C LEU A 81 2.07 -3.47 3.46
N ASN A 82 3.14 -3.45 4.24
CA ASN A 82 3.13 -3.92 5.65
C ASN A 82 2.28 -3.05 6.58
N VAL A 83 2.49 -1.73 6.57
CA VAL A 83 1.72 -0.80 7.39
C VAL A 83 0.23 -0.91 7.08
N GLN A 84 -0.14 -1.11 5.81
CA GLN A 84 -1.55 -1.27 5.44
C GLN A 84 -2.18 -2.50 6.09
N LEU A 85 -1.46 -3.64 6.11
CA LEU A 85 -1.90 -4.86 6.78
C LEU A 85 -2.02 -4.71 8.30
N GLU A 86 -1.04 -4.05 8.92
CA GLU A 86 -0.98 -3.84 10.37
C GLU A 86 -2.18 -3.05 10.91
N TYR A 87 -2.73 -2.14 10.09
CA TYR A 87 -3.81 -1.24 10.50
C TYR A 87 -5.21 -1.62 9.96
N TRP A 88 -5.39 -2.57 9.03
CA TRP A 88 -6.76 -2.94 8.60
C TRP A 88 -7.61 -3.54 9.72
N LEU A 89 -6.98 -4.22 10.68
CA LEU A 89 -7.70 -4.83 11.80
C LEU A 89 -8.42 -3.80 12.67
N ILE A 90 -7.86 -2.59 12.85
CA ILE A 90 -8.40 -1.61 13.81
C ILE A 90 -9.79 -1.11 13.45
N HIS A 91 -10.13 -1.12 12.16
CA HIS A 91 -11.44 -0.70 11.65
C HIS A 91 -12.51 -1.77 11.91
N GLY A 92 -12.27 -3.01 11.45
CA GLY A 92 -13.22 -4.12 11.59
C GLY A 92 -13.35 -4.67 13.01
N SER A 93 -12.39 -4.38 13.89
CA SER A 93 -12.42 -4.80 15.30
C SER A 93 -12.88 -3.71 16.28
N ASN A 94 -13.29 -2.54 15.78
CA ASN A 94 -13.74 -1.39 16.59
C ASN A 94 -12.68 -0.92 17.60
N HIS A 95 -11.43 -0.80 17.16
CA HIS A 95 -10.27 -0.40 17.96
C HIS A 95 -9.55 0.82 17.38
N LEU A 96 -10.33 1.84 16.98
CA LEU A 96 -9.82 3.07 16.35
C LEU A 96 -8.89 3.90 17.25
N GLU A 97 -8.92 3.69 18.57
CA GLU A 97 -7.97 4.27 19.52
C GLU A 97 -6.51 3.82 19.29
N LEU A 98 -6.31 2.80 18.46
CA LEU A 98 -5.00 2.27 18.07
C LEU A 98 -4.47 2.93 16.78
N ASP A 99 -5.21 3.86 16.17
CA ASP A 99 -4.82 4.53 14.93
C ASP A 99 -3.69 5.57 15.13
N GLY A 100 -2.45 5.10 15.21
CA GLY A 100 -1.25 5.93 15.13
C GLY A 100 -0.90 6.41 13.72
N LEU A 101 -1.48 5.79 12.67
CA LEU A 101 -1.19 6.09 11.27
C LEU A 101 -1.72 7.47 10.88
N THR A 102 -3.00 7.74 11.17
CA THR A 102 -3.65 9.01 10.81
C THR A 102 -2.91 10.21 11.40
N ARG A 103 -2.54 10.12 12.69
CA ARG A 103 -1.78 11.17 13.37
C ARG A 103 -0.40 11.34 12.73
N SER A 104 0.33 10.25 12.52
CA SER A 104 1.72 10.31 12.04
C SER A 104 1.81 10.95 10.64
N LEU A 105 0.90 10.63 9.72
CA LEU A 105 0.85 11.28 8.40
C LEU A 105 0.50 12.78 8.49
N SER A 106 -0.34 13.18 9.45
CA SER A 106 -0.69 14.59 9.66
C SER A 106 0.46 15.40 10.27
N GLU A 107 1.08 14.85 11.31
CA GLU A 107 2.13 15.49 12.11
C GLU A 107 3.45 15.61 11.33
N PHE A 108 3.85 14.53 10.65
CA PHE A 108 5.17 14.44 9.99
C PHE A 108 5.11 14.70 8.48
N ARG A 109 4.06 15.35 7.98
CA ARG A 109 3.91 15.66 6.54
C ARG A 109 5.10 16.40 5.92
N GLU A 110 5.80 17.24 6.68
CA GLU A 110 6.98 17.96 6.16
C GLU A 110 8.19 17.03 6.00
N ASN A 111 8.32 16.00 6.83
CA ASN A 111 9.31 14.94 6.65
C ASN A 111 8.97 14.06 5.43
N VAL A 112 7.68 13.86 5.15
CA VAL A 112 7.24 13.25 3.88
C VAL A 112 7.58 14.15 2.69
N ARG A 113 7.42 15.48 2.82
CA ARG A 113 7.75 16.44 1.75
C ARG A 113 9.22 16.39 1.34
N THR A 114 10.14 16.18 2.28
CA THR A 114 11.58 16.11 1.95
C THR A 114 11.91 14.91 1.04
N GLN A 115 11.10 13.86 1.07
CA GLN A 115 11.28 12.64 0.25
C GLN A 115 10.83 12.81 -1.21
N THR A 116 10.05 13.86 -1.49
CA THR A 116 9.63 14.23 -2.84
C THR A 116 10.77 14.97 -3.56
N ALA A 117 11.00 14.69 -4.84
CA ALA A 117 12.05 15.36 -5.59
C ALA A 117 11.85 16.89 -5.64
N PRO A 118 12.91 17.71 -5.50
CA PRO A 118 12.81 19.18 -5.34
C PRO A 118 11.92 19.88 -6.38
N ALA A 119 11.93 19.42 -7.63
CA ALA A 119 11.15 20.00 -8.73
C ALA A 119 9.62 19.92 -8.51
N TYR A 120 9.13 18.99 -7.68
CA TYR A 120 7.71 18.73 -7.47
C TYR A 120 7.24 19.05 -6.03
N ARG A 121 8.14 19.43 -5.12
CA ARG A 121 7.82 19.65 -3.69
C ARG A 121 6.78 20.75 -3.44
N SER A 122 6.57 21.65 -4.41
CA SER A 122 5.65 22.78 -4.30
C SER A 122 4.19 22.35 -4.19
N ASP A 123 3.81 21.22 -4.79
CA ASP A 123 2.41 20.77 -4.87
C ASP A 123 2.20 19.28 -4.69
N SER A 124 3.28 18.53 -4.46
CA SER A 124 3.27 17.06 -4.42
C SER A 124 3.89 16.49 -3.15
N LEU A 125 3.44 15.28 -2.78
CA LEU A 125 3.98 14.49 -1.68
C LEU A 125 4.12 13.02 -2.11
N VAL A 126 5.25 12.43 -1.76
CA VAL A 126 5.55 11.00 -1.94
C VAL A 126 6.23 10.50 -0.68
N ILE A 127 5.88 9.29 -0.25
CA ILE A 127 6.55 8.59 0.85
C ILE A 127 7.43 7.48 0.26
N ALA A 128 8.65 7.37 0.77
CA ALA A 128 9.59 6.32 0.38
C ALA A 128 9.07 4.94 0.79
N ARG A 129 9.72 3.88 0.27
CA ARG A 129 9.38 2.48 0.60
C ARG A 129 9.37 2.22 2.10
N SER A 130 10.29 2.82 2.85
CA SER A 130 10.39 2.66 4.29
C SER A 130 10.65 3.99 5.00
N ASN A 131 10.33 4.08 6.30
CA ASN A 131 10.72 5.21 7.14
C ASN A 131 11.00 4.83 8.61
N ASP A 132 11.73 5.71 9.28
CA ASP A 132 11.80 5.79 10.75
C ASP A 132 10.47 6.21 11.41
N THR A 133 10.50 6.27 12.74
CA THR A 133 9.34 6.61 13.59
C THR A 133 8.75 8.00 13.39
N THR A 134 9.45 8.88 12.67
CA THR A 134 9.05 10.26 12.37
C THR A 134 8.80 10.49 10.88
N LEU A 135 8.73 9.41 10.10
CA LEU A 135 8.52 9.47 8.65
C LEU A 135 9.61 10.25 7.89
N SER A 136 10.85 10.28 8.38
CA SER A 136 11.91 11.09 7.77
C SER A 136 12.77 10.34 6.76
N HIS A 137 13.36 9.20 7.15
CA HIS A 137 14.29 8.45 6.30
C HIS A 137 14.02 6.96 6.34
N GLY A 138 14.06 6.32 5.18
CA GLY A 138 14.02 4.86 5.01
C GLY A 138 15.38 4.25 4.75
N ALA A 139 15.44 2.92 4.74
CA ALA A 139 16.63 2.17 4.34
C ALA A 139 17.05 2.43 2.88
N ASP A 140 16.11 2.91 2.06
CA ASP A 140 16.25 3.07 0.60
C ASP A 140 16.34 4.54 0.15
N ALA A 141 16.59 5.48 1.07
CA ALA A 141 16.70 6.89 0.70
C ALA A 141 17.90 7.13 -0.24
N GLY A 142 17.64 7.86 -1.33
CA GLY A 142 18.65 8.30 -2.29
C GLY A 142 19.68 9.25 -1.65
N PRO A 143 20.79 9.57 -2.36
CA PRO A 143 21.90 10.35 -1.82
C PRO A 143 21.53 11.75 -1.33
N ASP A 144 20.41 12.29 -1.80
CA ASP A 144 19.86 13.61 -1.47
C ASP A 144 18.66 13.55 -0.50
N GLY A 145 18.37 12.37 0.07
CA GLY A 145 17.24 12.13 0.96
C GLY A 145 15.89 11.96 0.24
N THR A 146 15.87 11.96 -1.11
CA THR A 146 14.66 11.62 -1.87
C THR A 146 14.46 10.11 -1.89
N GLY A 147 13.21 9.64 -1.79
CA GLY A 147 12.96 8.20 -1.63
C GLY A 147 11.78 7.64 -2.41
N GLY A 148 10.96 8.49 -3.03
CA GLY A 148 9.79 8.07 -3.82
C GLY A 148 10.08 7.71 -5.28
N GLY A 149 11.30 7.97 -5.76
CA GLY A 149 11.66 7.92 -7.18
C GLY A 149 10.89 8.92 -8.04
N ILE A 150 11.19 8.96 -9.34
CA ILE A 150 10.49 9.78 -10.33
C ILE A 150 10.01 8.85 -11.44
N PRO A 151 8.71 8.80 -11.79
CA PRO A 151 8.22 8.04 -12.93
C PRO A 151 9.04 8.31 -14.20
N GLY A 152 9.43 7.25 -14.90
CA GLY A 152 10.28 7.34 -16.09
C GLY A 152 11.79 7.39 -15.82
N GLN A 153 12.23 7.34 -14.55
CA GLN A 153 13.65 7.39 -14.19
C GLN A 153 14.08 6.17 -13.37
N ASP A 154 15.33 5.75 -13.57
CA ASP A 154 15.97 4.71 -12.78
C ASP A 154 16.88 5.33 -11.70
N ALA A 155 16.56 4.95 -10.45
CA ALA A 155 17.11 5.34 -9.14
C ALA A 155 16.76 6.77 -8.62
N PRO A 156 16.17 6.90 -7.42
CA PRO A 156 15.60 5.82 -6.60
C PRO A 156 14.42 5.15 -7.31
N THR A 157 14.13 3.88 -6.99
CA THR A 157 13.04 3.12 -7.61
C THR A 157 11.71 3.88 -7.47
N PRO A 158 10.97 4.13 -8.57
CA PRO A 158 9.73 4.91 -8.56
C PRO A 158 8.53 4.12 -7.99
N GLU A 159 8.56 3.86 -6.69
CA GLU A 159 7.44 3.30 -5.90
C GLU A 159 6.49 4.40 -5.40
N VAL A 160 5.76 4.99 -6.35
CA VAL A 160 5.02 6.24 -6.11
C VAL A 160 3.74 6.05 -5.29
N GLY A 161 3.08 4.89 -5.42
CA GLY A 161 1.77 4.63 -4.83
C GLY A 161 1.72 4.53 -3.30
N ASN A 162 2.86 4.44 -2.63
CA ASN A 162 2.93 4.12 -1.20
C ASN A 162 2.14 5.10 -0.31
N LEU A 163 2.21 6.41 -0.60
CA LEU A 163 1.48 7.41 0.17
C LEU A 163 -0.02 7.35 -0.13
N THR A 164 -0.40 7.18 -1.40
CA THR A 164 -1.80 7.05 -1.80
C THR A 164 -2.43 5.83 -1.12
N TRP A 165 -1.73 4.70 -1.04
CA TRP A 165 -2.23 3.50 -0.35
C TRP A 165 -2.30 3.69 1.16
N ALA A 166 -1.31 4.34 1.78
CA ALA A 166 -1.38 4.68 3.21
C ALA A 166 -2.60 5.56 3.53
N LEU A 167 -2.92 6.51 2.67
CA LEU A 167 -4.09 7.39 2.81
C LEU A 167 -5.42 6.64 2.63
N HIS A 168 -5.43 5.49 1.93
CA HIS A 168 -6.60 4.62 1.92
C HIS A 168 -6.92 4.08 3.32
N ASN A 169 -5.91 3.69 4.10
CA ASN A 169 -6.12 3.27 5.49
C ASN A 169 -6.66 4.42 6.37
N VAL A 170 -6.20 5.65 6.17
CA VAL A 170 -6.75 6.84 6.87
C VAL A 170 -8.18 7.15 6.42
N TRP A 171 -8.48 7.01 5.13
CA TRP A 171 -9.85 7.12 4.61
C TRP A 171 -10.78 6.08 5.25
N LEU A 172 -10.31 4.85 5.48
CA LEU A 172 -11.09 3.85 6.22
C LEU A 172 -11.39 4.31 7.65
N SER A 173 -10.45 4.97 8.34
CA SER A 173 -10.71 5.57 9.66
C SER A 173 -11.82 6.62 9.58
N TYR A 174 -11.81 7.49 8.56
CA TYR A 174 -12.93 8.39 8.27
C TYR A 174 -14.24 7.60 8.03
N ARG A 175 -14.24 6.56 7.19
CA ARG A 175 -15.47 5.81 6.86
C ARG A 175 -16.09 5.10 8.06
N HIS A 176 -15.29 4.69 9.03
CA HIS A 176 -15.77 4.02 10.25
C HIS A 176 -16.22 4.99 11.34
N THR A 177 -15.72 6.23 11.33
CA THR A 177 -16.06 7.26 12.32
C THR A 177 -17.08 8.29 11.80
N MET A 178 -17.11 8.48 10.49
CA MET A 178 -17.68 9.64 9.81
C MET A 178 -17.14 10.99 10.33
N ASP A 179 -15.95 11.01 10.94
CA ASP A 179 -15.33 12.23 11.45
C ASP A 179 -14.73 13.04 10.30
N GLU A 180 -15.45 14.08 9.88
CA GLU A 180 -15.02 14.96 8.79
C GLU A 180 -13.68 15.66 9.06
N SER A 181 -13.20 15.75 10.30
CA SER A 181 -11.86 16.29 10.58
C SER A 181 -10.75 15.42 9.97
N ILE A 182 -10.91 14.09 9.97
CA ILE A 182 -9.95 13.17 9.31
C ILE A 182 -9.91 13.46 7.81
N LEU A 183 -11.08 13.71 7.21
CA LEU A 183 -11.20 14.02 5.80
C LEU A 183 -10.57 15.37 5.46
N ARG A 184 -10.92 16.41 6.24
CA ARG A 184 -10.51 17.80 6.05
C ARG A 184 -9.02 18.03 6.30
N ASP A 185 -8.50 17.45 7.38
CA ASP A 185 -7.20 17.82 7.93
C ASP A 185 -6.09 16.85 7.50
N VAL A 186 -6.46 15.64 7.05
CA VAL A 186 -5.50 14.59 6.67
C VAL A 186 -5.73 14.07 5.25
N VAL A 187 -6.87 13.41 4.99
CA VAL A 187 -7.09 12.70 3.71
C VAL A 187 -7.05 13.68 2.54
N PHE A 188 -7.90 14.71 2.53
CA PHE A 188 -8.01 15.62 1.39
C PHE A 188 -6.70 16.34 1.06
N PRO A 189 -6.03 17.05 1.98
CA PRO A 189 -4.82 17.81 1.65
C PRO A 189 -3.62 16.93 1.27
N LEU A 190 -3.47 15.74 1.89
CA LEU A 190 -2.35 14.84 1.58
C LEU A 190 -2.61 14.04 0.30
N LEU A 191 -3.84 13.54 0.10
CA LEU A 191 -4.21 12.80 -1.11
C LEU A 191 -4.15 13.69 -2.33
N ARG A 192 -4.54 14.97 -2.20
CA ARG A 192 -4.42 15.95 -3.28
C ARG A 192 -2.98 16.07 -3.74
N GLN A 193 -2.03 16.21 -2.82
CA GLN A 193 -0.62 16.29 -3.14
C GLN A 193 -0.05 14.96 -3.66
N SER A 194 -0.51 13.82 -3.14
CA SER A 194 -0.10 12.52 -3.66
C SER A 194 -0.56 12.28 -5.10
N ILE A 195 -1.81 12.65 -5.42
CA ILE A 195 -2.34 12.57 -6.79
C ILE A 195 -1.70 13.59 -7.72
N ASN A 196 -1.43 14.82 -7.26
CA ASN A 196 -0.71 15.83 -8.04
C ASN A 196 0.61 15.30 -8.58
N TYR A 197 1.31 14.49 -7.78
CA TYR A 197 2.55 13.89 -8.24
C TYR A 197 2.34 13.07 -9.52
N TYR A 198 1.35 12.17 -9.56
CA TYR A 198 0.99 11.45 -10.79
C TYR A 198 0.56 12.39 -11.93
N LEU A 199 -0.15 13.48 -11.63
CA LEU A 199 -0.64 14.41 -12.67
C LEU A 199 0.49 15.07 -13.47
N HIS A 200 1.69 15.22 -12.90
CA HIS A 200 2.87 15.73 -13.60
C HIS A 200 3.39 14.79 -14.69
N PHE A 201 3.07 13.49 -14.61
CA PHE A 201 3.63 12.45 -15.48
C PHE A 201 2.60 11.80 -16.40
N LEU A 202 1.30 11.98 -16.16
CA LEU A 202 0.24 11.41 -16.99
C LEU A 202 0.16 12.12 -18.35
N GLU A 203 0.53 11.40 -19.40
CA GLU A 203 0.54 11.89 -20.78
C GLU A 203 -0.39 11.08 -21.68
N PRO A 204 -1.02 11.70 -22.70
CA PRO A 204 -1.80 10.96 -23.69
C PRO A 204 -0.91 10.00 -24.51
N GLY A 205 -1.28 8.72 -24.54
CA GLY A 205 -0.69 7.73 -25.44
C GLY A 205 -1.24 7.83 -26.86
N SER A 206 -0.77 6.93 -27.73
CA SER A 206 -1.22 6.84 -29.13
C SER A 206 -2.70 6.45 -29.27
N ASP A 207 -3.30 5.87 -28.22
CA ASP A 207 -4.71 5.52 -28.11
C ASP A 207 -5.58 6.67 -27.55
N GLY A 208 -4.97 7.82 -27.23
CA GLY A 208 -5.63 8.99 -26.64
C GLY A 208 -5.93 8.89 -25.15
N ARG A 209 -5.61 7.76 -24.50
CA ARG A 209 -5.73 7.55 -23.04
C ARG A 209 -4.55 8.15 -22.31
N LEU A 210 -4.71 8.43 -21.03
CA LEU A 210 -3.62 8.88 -20.17
C LEU A 210 -2.83 7.66 -19.68
N HIS A 211 -1.54 7.64 -19.98
CA HIS A 211 -0.59 6.62 -19.57
C HIS A 211 0.40 7.18 -18.56
N LEU A 212 0.90 6.30 -17.69
CA LEU A 212 1.96 6.59 -16.76
C LEU A 212 3.28 6.02 -17.29
N PRO A 213 4.38 6.80 -17.26
CA PRO A 213 5.72 6.29 -17.53
C PRO A 213 6.11 5.13 -16.60
N THR A 214 7.30 4.56 -16.83
CA THR A 214 7.79 3.45 -16.02
C THR A 214 7.78 3.79 -14.52
N THR A 215 7.09 2.95 -13.77
CA THR A 215 7.01 2.97 -12.30
C THR A 215 7.35 1.58 -11.77
N PHE A 216 7.32 1.38 -10.46
CA PHE A 216 7.63 0.08 -9.88
C PHE A 216 6.42 -0.52 -9.18
N SER A 217 6.02 -1.71 -9.65
CA SER A 217 5.14 -2.58 -8.86
C SER A 217 5.98 -3.24 -7.77
N PRO A 218 5.67 -3.06 -6.48
CA PRO A 218 6.47 -3.57 -5.37
C PRO A 218 6.88 -5.04 -5.54
N GLU A 219 8.15 -5.33 -5.27
CA GLU A 219 8.78 -6.66 -5.30
C GLU A 219 8.80 -7.38 -6.68
N TYR A 220 8.37 -6.74 -7.77
CA TYR A 220 8.37 -7.36 -9.11
C TYR A 220 9.75 -7.32 -9.79
N GLY A 221 10.64 -6.45 -9.34
CA GLY A 221 12.06 -6.39 -9.75
C GLY A 221 12.35 -5.66 -11.05
N VAL A 222 11.34 -5.19 -11.77
CA VAL A 222 11.46 -4.42 -13.03
C VAL A 222 10.52 -3.22 -13.01
N ASN A 223 11.01 -2.08 -13.51
CA ASN A 223 10.19 -0.89 -13.73
C ASN A 223 9.38 -1.06 -15.03
N THR A 224 8.07 -0.81 -14.98
CA THR A 224 7.15 -1.02 -16.11
C THR A 224 6.17 0.15 -16.15
N PRO A 225 5.77 0.66 -17.33
CA PRO A 225 4.71 1.66 -17.40
C PRO A 225 3.38 1.10 -16.91
N ASP A 226 2.44 1.98 -16.57
CA ASP A 226 1.03 1.60 -16.35
C ASP A 226 0.84 0.43 -15.37
N THR A 227 1.59 0.41 -14.27
CA THR A 227 1.47 -0.68 -13.29
C THR A 227 0.05 -0.72 -12.72
N ASN A 228 -0.48 -1.93 -12.51
CA ASN A 228 -1.80 -2.11 -11.88
C ASN A 228 -1.87 -1.42 -10.51
N TYR A 229 -0.75 -1.44 -9.78
CA TYR A 229 -0.58 -0.79 -8.49
C TYR A 229 -0.90 0.71 -8.58
N ASP A 230 -0.18 1.44 -9.43
CA ASP A 230 -0.35 2.88 -9.58
C ASP A 230 -1.70 3.23 -10.22
N LEU A 231 -2.13 2.51 -11.26
CA LEU A 231 -3.41 2.79 -11.94
C LEU A 231 -4.62 2.63 -11.00
N ALA A 232 -4.63 1.62 -10.14
CA ALA A 232 -5.70 1.43 -9.16
C ALA A 232 -5.72 2.58 -8.13
N LEU A 233 -4.54 2.99 -7.66
CA LEU A 233 -4.40 4.06 -6.68
C LEU A 233 -4.77 5.44 -7.26
N ILE A 234 -4.41 5.73 -8.51
CA ILE A 234 -4.81 6.97 -9.20
C ILE A 234 -6.34 7.04 -9.31
N ARG A 235 -6.99 5.94 -9.73
CA ARG A 235 -8.46 5.87 -9.83
C ARG A 235 -9.13 6.06 -8.47
N TRP A 236 -8.66 5.35 -7.45
CA TRP A 236 -9.18 5.49 -6.09
C TRP A 236 -8.98 6.91 -5.57
N GLY A 237 -7.79 7.48 -5.74
CA GLY A 237 -7.45 8.79 -5.22
C GLY A 237 -8.24 9.92 -5.89
N CYS A 238 -8.37 9.92 -7.23
CA CYS A 238 -9.20 10.90 -7.94
C CYS A 238 -10.68 10.81 -7.54
N THR A 239 -11.22 9.59 -7.41
CA THR A 239 -12.61 9.37 -6.97
C THR A 239 -12.81 9.88 -5.55
N THR A 240 -11.88 9.54 -4.66
CA THR A 240 -11.93 9.94 -3.24
C THR A 240 -11.77 11.44 -3.08
N LEU A 241 -10.94 12.10 -3.87
CA LEU A 241 -10.78 13.56 -3.86
C LEU A 241 -12.07 14.28 -4.28
N LEU A 242 -12.73 13.83 -5.33
CA LEU A 242 -14.01 14.40 -5.76
C LEU A 242 -15.11 14.23 -4.71
N GLU A 243 -15.18 13.04 -4.10
CA GLU A 243 -16.14 12.77 -3.02
C GLU A 243 -15.81 13.59 -1.76
N SER A 244 -14.53 13.69 -1.40
CA SER A 244 -14.08 14.48 -0.25
C SER A 244 -14.38 15.97 -0.45
N ALA A 245 -14.10 16.52 -1.64
CA ALA A 245 -14.42 17.89 -1.99
C ALA A 245 -15.93 18.15 -1.88
N ARG A 246 -16.76 17.22 -2.36
CA ARG A 246 -18.22 17.31 -2.25
C ARG A 246 -18.70 17.32 -0.79
N ILE A 247 -18.17 16.42 0.05
CA ILE A 247 -18.53 16.33 1.48
C ILE A 247 -18.11 17.60 2.22
N LEU A 248 -16.90 18.09 1.96
CA LEU A 248 -16.33 19.25 2.63
C LEU A 248 -16.83 20.60 2.07
N GLY A 249 -17.58 20.59 0.96
CA GLY A 249 -18.00 21.81 0.27
C GLY A 249 -16.85 22.60 -0.36
N VAL A 250 -15.76 21.93 -0.75
CA VAL A 250 -14.58 22.53 -1.36
C VAL A 250 -14.73 22.57 -2.88
N ASP A 251 -14.60 23.75 -3.47
CA ASP A 251 -14.48 23.92 -4.92
C ASP A 251 -13.00 23.96 -5.33
N ASP A 252 -12.40 22.78 -5.52
CA ASP A 252 -10.98 22.67 -5.88
C ASP A 252 -10.77 22.91 -7.39
N PRO A 253 -9.85 23.80 -7.79
CA PRO A 253 -9.56 24.04 -9.21
C PRO A 253 -9.05 22.80 -9.96
N LEU A 254 -8.57 21.76 -9.27
CA LEU A 254 -8.17 20.49 -9.88
C LEU A 254 -9.31 19.50 -10.07
N ALA A 255 -10.51 19.76 -9.55
CA ALA A 255 -11.65 18.86 -9.71
C ALA A 255 -11.96 18.52 -11.19
N PRO A 256 -11.89 19.47 -12.16
CA PRO A 256 -11.99 19.12 -13.58
C PRO A 256 -10.90 18.15 -14.06
N ARG A 257 -9.66 18.31 -13.60
CA ARG A 257 -8.55 17.42 -13.97
C ARG A 257 -8.71 16.02 -13.39
N TRP A 258 -9.18 15.87 -12.14
CA TRP A 258 -9.46 14.55 -11.57
C TRP A 258 -10.55 13.81 -12.35
N ARG A 259 -11.59 14.51 -12.81
CA ARG A 259 -12.64 13.93 -13.68
C ARG A 259 -12.08 13.50 -15.04
N ASP A 260 -11.24 14.33 -15.65
CA ASP A 260 -10.55 14.01 -16.91
C ASP A 260 -9.67 12.75 -16.77
N VAL A 261 -8.93 12.64 -15.65
CA VAL A 261 -8.14 11.44 -15.33
C VAL A 261 -9.03 10.21 -15.19
N LEU A 262 -10.13 10.26 -14.42
CA LEU A 262 -11.03 9.11 -14.29
C LEU A 262 -11.62 8.65 -15.63
N LEU A 263 -11.89 9.60 -16.52
CA LEU A 263 -12.44 9.34 -17.85
C LEU A 263 -11.40 8.72 -18.81
N ARG A 264 -10.16 9.21 -18.76
CA ARG A 264 -9.15 8.96 -19.79
C ARG A 264 -7.99 8.08 -19.35
N LEU A 265 -7.77 7.87 -18.06
CA LEU A 265 -6.72 6.97 -17.57
C LEU A 265 -6.88 5.61 -18.24
N VAL A 266 -5.77 5.09 -18.76
CA VAL A 266 -5.72 3.77 -19.37
C VAL A 266 -6.32 2.74 -18.41
N ALA A 267 -7.08 1.79 -18.94
CA ALA A 267 -7.52 0.66 -18.14
C ALA A 267 -6.27 -0.05 -17.59
N PRO A 268 -6.34 -0.69 -16.42
CA PRO A 268 -5.31 -1.67 -16.05
C PRO A 268 -5.03 -2.56 -17.25
N PRO A 269 -3.77 -2.97 -17.52
CA PRO A 269 -3.47 -3.98 -18.51
C PRO A 269 -4.33 -5.23 -18.27
N THR A 270 -5.47 -5.26 -18.97
CA THR A 270 -6.43 -6.34 -18.95
C THR A 270 -6.51 -6.86 -20.35
N ASP A 271 -6.60 -8.17 -20.46
CA ASP A 271 -7.11 -8.77 -21.66
C ASP A 271 -8.56 -9.22 -21.48
N THR A 272 -9.11 -9.74 -22.56
CA THR A 272 -10.48 -10.24 -22.58
C THR A 272 -10.56 -11.56 -21.82
N ASN A 273 -10.64 -11.46 -20.49
CA ASN A 273 -11.09 -12.44 -19.48
C ASN A 273 -10.06 -13.38 -18.80
N GLY A 274 -8.86 -12.92 -18.51
CA GLY A 274 -7.99 -13.63 -17.59
C GLY A 274 -7.00 -12.70 -16.92
N PHE A 275 -6.24 -13.24 -15.96
CA PHE A 275 -4.99 -12.59 -15.61
C PHE A 275 -4.03 -12.78 -16.78
N MET A 276 -3.68 -11.66 -17.43
CA MET A 276 -2.61 -11.62 -18.41
C MET A 276 -1.29 -11.48 -17.66
N LEU A 277 -0.37 -12.41 -17.89
CA LEU A 277 1.00 -12.32 -17.45
C LEU A 277 1.84 -11.91 -18.64
N TYR A 278 2.60 -10.84 -18.51
CA TYR A 278 3.59 -10.44 -19.51
C TYR A 278 4.99 -10.62 -18.92
N SER A 279 5.83 -11.40 -19.60
CA SER A 279 7.19 -11.68 -19.16
C SER A 279 8.16 -10.74 -19.86
N GLU A 280 8.73 -9.78 -19.14
CA GLU A 280 9.83 -8.96 -19.65
C GLU A 280 11.21 -9.56 -19.41
N ALA A 281 11.31 -10.50 -18.46
CA ALA A 281 12.57 -11.09 -18.04
C ALA A 281 12.88 -12.43 -18.75
N GLY A 282 11.86 -13.13 -19.24
CA GLY A 282 12.05 -14.48 -19.76
C GLY A 282 12.25 -15.55 -18.67
N ALA A 283 11.59 -15.38 -17.52
CA ALA A 283 11.74 -16.25 -16.36
C ALA A 283 10.42 -16.96 -16.01
N PRO A 284 10.47 -18.13 -15.36
CA PRO A 284 9.27 -18.82 -14.89
C PRO A 284 8.47 -17.93 -13.93
N CYS A 285 7.20 -17.71 -14.24
CA CYS A 285 6.28 -16.93 -13.41
C CYS A 285 5.46 -17.88 -12.54
N VAL A 286 5.52 -17.74 -11.22
CA VAL A 286 4.68 -18.51 -10.29
C VAL A 286 3.50 -17.65 -9.86
N VAL A 287 2.29 -18.09 -10.19
CA VAL A 287 1.05 -17.33 -9.96
C VAL A 287 0.07 -18.18 -9.16
N ARG A 288 -0.44 -17.61 -8.07
CA ARG A 288 -1.55 -18.20 -7.30
C ARG A 288 -2.84 -17.47 -7.62
N THR A 289 -3.87 -18.23 -7.99
CA THR A 289 -5.20 -17.71 -8.34
C THR A 289 -6.27 -18.36 -7.46
N ASP A 290 -7.39 -17.68 -7.30
CA ASP A 290 -8.63 -18.18 -6.70
C ASP A 290 -9.66 -18.64 -7.75
N LEU A 291 -9.23 -18.73 -9.02
CA LEU A 291 -10.06 -19.19 -10.12
C LEU A 291 -10.52 -20.64 -9.86
N ALA A 292 -11.82 -20.85 -9.90
CA ALA A 292 -12.41 -22.15 -9.61
C ALA A 292 -12.22 -23.13 -10.79
N GLY A 293 -11.83 -24.35 -10.47
CA GLY A 293 -11.71 -25.45 -11.43
C GLY A 293 -10.35 -25.51 -12.15
N PRO A 294 -10.18 -26.46 -13.08
CA PRO A 294 -8.93 -26.63 -13.81
C PRO A 294 -8.67 -25.44 -14.73
N LEU A 295 -7.44 -24.94 -14.76
CA LEU A 295 -7.03 -23.77 -15.54
C LEU A 295 -6.40 -24.18 -16.88
N GLU A 296 -6.54 -23.33 -17.89
CA GLU A 296 -5.77 -23.34 -19.13
C GLU A 296 -4.81 -22.14 -19.15
N VAL A 297 -3.60 -22.36 -19.67
CA VAL A 297 -2.61 -21.31 -19.92
C VAL A 297 -2.30 -21.25 -21.41
N ARG A 298 -2.52 -20.10 -22.04
CA ARG A 298 -2.36 -19.91 -23.49
C ARG A 298 -1.68 -18.59 -23.84
N ASP A 299 -1.16 -18.45 -25.05
CA ASP A 299 -0.72 -17.15 -25.57
C ASP A 299 -1.87 -16.38 -26.24
N GLY A 300 -1.62 -15.15 -26.71
CA GLY A 300 -2.60 -14.32 -27.41
C GLY A 300 -3.11 -14.89 -28.73
N ALA A 301 -2.39 -15.84 -29.34
CA ALA A 301 -2.84 -16.58 -30.51
C ALA A 301 -3.74 -17.79 -30.14
N GLY A 302 -3.90 -18.07 -28.84
CA GLY A 302 -4.64 -19.22 -28.33
C GLY A 302 -3.88 -20.54 -28.37
N ARG A 303 -2.55 -20.51 -28.56
CA ARG A 303 -1.68 -21.69 -28.47
C ARG A 303 -1.47 -22.02 -27.00
N ALA A 304 -1.51 -23.31 -26.66
CA ALA A 304 -1.25 -23.74 -25.29
C ALA A 304 0.21 -23.44 -24.92
N LEU A 305 0.42 -22.84 -23.74
CA LEU A 305 1.74 -22.61 -23.18
C LEU A 305 2.07 -23.70 -22.15
N PRO A 306 3.35 -24.09 -22.01
CA PRO A 306 3.77 -25.01 -20.97
C PRO A 306 3.62 -24.37 -19.59
N TYR A 307 2.99 -25.10 -18.67
CA TYR A 307 2.87 -24.72 -17.28
C TYR A 307 2.88 -25.96 -16.38
N THR A 308 3.25 -25.77 -15.12
CA THR A 308 3.20 -26.80 -14.08
C THR A 308 2.19 -26.37 -13.02
N ASP A 309 1.21 -27.23 -12.72
CA ASP A 309 0.34 -27.04 -11.57
C ASP A 309 1.08 -27.45 -10.29
N LEU A 310 1.26 -26.50 -9.38
CA LEU A 310 1.93 -26.70 -8.09
C LEU A 310 0.93 -27.00 -6.95
N GLY A 311 -0.37 -27.02 -7.25
CA GLY A 311 -1.44 -27.24 -6.29
C GLY A 311 -1.89 -25.98 -5.55
N GLY A 312 -3.06 -26.05 -4.90
CA GLY A 312 -3.60 -24.95 -4.09
C GLY A 312 -3.88 -23.66 -4.88
N GLY A 313 -4.23 -23.78 -6.16
CA GLY A 313 -4.44 -22.65 -7.07
C GLY A 313 -3.15 -22.02 -7.59
N THR A 314 -1.98 -22.64 -7.37
CA THR A 314 -0.67 -22.12 -7.77
C THR A 314 -0.17 -22.79 -9.05
N LEU A 315 0.22 -21.99 -10.05
CA LEU A 315 0.76 -22.44 -11.32
C LEU A 315 2.16 -21.84 -11.51
N ARG A 316 3.10 -22.61 -12.06
CA ARG A 316 4.35 -22.09 -12.67
C ARG A 316 4.17 -22.05 -14.18
N VAL A 317 4.27 -20.88 -14.78
CA VAL A 317 4.17 -20.67 -16.23
C VAL A 317 5.56 -20.31 -16.76
N GLU A 318 6.01 -21.05 -17.77
CA GLU A 318 7.27 -20.75 -18.46
C GLU A 318 6.99 -19.69 -19.52
N LEU A 319 7.65 -18.53 -19.43
CA LEU A 319 7.46 -17.42 -20.37
C LEU A 319 8.80 -16.85 -20.81
N ASP A 320 9.05 -16.84 -22.12
CA ASP A 320 10.18 -16.11 -22.69
C ASP A 320 9.98 -14.59 -22.60
N ARG A 321 11.07 -13.83 -22.76
CA ARG A 321 11.01 -12.37 -22.78
C ARG A 321 10.14 -11.89 -23.95
N GLY A 322 9.19 -11.01 -23.64
CA GLY A 322 8.19 -10.49 -24.57
C GLY A 322 7.00 -11.44 -24.80
N GLN A 323 6.93 -12.58 -24.13
CA GLN A 323 5.76 -13.46 -24.20
C GLN A 323 4.71 -13.09 -23.16
N GLU A 324 3.46 -13.30 -23.58
CA GLU A 324 2.27 -13.18 -22.74
C GLU A 324 1.65 -14.56 -22.49
N ALA A 325 1.10 -14.75 -21.30
CA ALA A 325 0.28 -15.89 -20.95
C ALA A 325 -1.08 -15.45 -20.40
N TRP A 326 -2.10 -16.16 -20.82
CA TRP A 326 -3.50 -15.95 -20.50
C TRP A 326 -3.96 -17.10 -19.63
N LEU A 327 -4.42 -16.80 -18.42
CA LEU A 327 -4.89 -17.80 -17.45
C LEU A 327 -6.41 -17.70 -17.29
N TYR A 328 -7.13 -18.78 -17.60
CA TYR A 328 -8.59 -18.85 -17.43
C TYR A 328 -9.08 -20.28 -17.15
N PRO A 329 -10.27 -20.46 -16.53
CA PRO A 329 -10.84 -21.79 -16.33
C PRO A 329 -11.08 -22.54 -17.65
N ARG A 330 -10.87 -23.85 -17.62
CA ARG A 330 -11.01 -24.70 -18.80
C ARG A 330 -12.42 -24.62 -19.36
N GLY A 331 -12.52 -24.37 -20.68
CA GLY A 331 -13.81 -24.28 -21.37
C GLY A 331 -14.52 -22.93 -21.23
N SER A 332 -14.05 -22.03 -20.36
CA SER A 332 -14.48 -20.63 -20.36
C SER A 332 -13.57 -19.77 -21.23
N ARG A 333 -13.09 -20.33 -22.37
CA ARG A 333 -12.21 -19.55 -23.26
C ARG A 333 -12.95 -18.28 -23.63
N PRO A 334 -12.32 -17.14 -23.44
CA PRO A 334 -13.17 -16.03 -23.17
C PRO A 334 -13.43 -15.17 -24.40
N SER A 335 -14.60 -14.53 -24.46
CA SER A 335 -15.02 -13.76 -25.65
C SER A 335 -14.32 -12.41 -25.72
N THR A 336 -13.87 -12.01 -26.91
CA THR A 336 -13.11 -10.77 -27.15
C THR A 336 -13.97 -9.49 -27.23
N GLY A 337 -15.29 -9.59 -27.05
CA GLY A 337 -16.23 -8.47 -27.12
C GLY A 337 -16.57 -7.88 -25.75
N LEU A 338 -16.59 -6.55 -25.63
CA LEU A 338 -17.06 -5.84 -24.44
C LEU A 338 -18.59 -5.99 -24.28
N ALA A 339 -19.05 -6.44 -23.10
CA ALA A 339 -20.46 -6.51 -22.75
C ALA A 339 -20.70 -6.18 -21.26
N PRO A 340 -21.89 -5.69 -20.87
CA PRO A 340 -22.24 -5.47 -19.47
C PRO A 340 -22.17 -6.76 -18.63
N VAL A 341 -21.56 -6.68 -17.44
CA VAL A 341 -21.46 -7.81 -16.51
C VAL A 341 -22.77 -7.97 -15.72
N ALA A 342 -23.30 -9.19 -15.68
CA ALA A 342 -24.48 -9.52 -14.87
C ALA A 342 -24.10 -9.58 -13.37
N ALA A 343 -24.93 -9.00 -12.50
CA ALA A 343 -24.70 -9.03 -11.06
C ALA A 343 -24.85 -10.47 -10.51
N ASN A 344 -23.90 -10.88 -9.65
CA ASN A 344 -23.82 -12.26 -9.15
C ASN A 344 -24.77 -12.56 -7.96
N ALA A 345 -25.34 -11.54 -7.30
CA ALA A 345 -26.41 -11.65 -6.28
C ALA A 345 -26.91 -10.27 -5.82
N PRO A 346 -28.12 -10.17 -5.22
CA PRO A 346 -28.52 -8.98 -4.45
C PRO A 346 -27.74 -8.89 -3.11
N ALA A 347 -27.38 -7.68 -2.69
CA ALA A 347 -26.64 -7.44 -1.45
C ALA A 347 -27.47 -7.79 -0.19
N HIS A 348 -26.89 -8.52 0.76
CA HIS A 348 -27.52 -8.82 2.05
C HIS A 348 -27.37 -7.64 3.02
N ALA A 349 -28.49 -7.02 3.41
CA ALA A 349 -28.57 -6.07 4.51
C ALA A 349 -28.64 -6.85 5.84
N GLY A 350 -27.52 -7.06 6.54
CA GLY A 350 -27.56 -7.91 7.74
C GLY A 350 -26.39 -7.89 8.73
N ALA A 351 -25.45 -6.93 8.66
CA ALA A 351 -24.32 -6.86 9.61
C ALA A 351 -24.38 -5.66 10.57
N CYS A 352 -25.58 -5.14 10.84
CA CYS A 352 -25.79 -4.15 11.90
C CYS A 352 -26.92 -4.67 12.80
N PRO A 353 -26.65 -5.14 14.03
CA PRO A 353 -27.74 -5.41 14.94
C PRO A 353 -28.46 -4.07 15.21
N PRO A 354 -29.80 -4.03 15.19
CA PRO A 354 -30.52 -2.82 15.56
C PRO A 354 -30.17 -2.44 17.01
N PRO A 355 -30.17 -1.15 17.36
CA PRO A 355 -29.89 -0.72 18.71
C PRO A 355 -30.99 -1.24 19.64
N ASP A 356 -30.68 -2.27 20.42
CA ASP A 356 -31.56 -2.70 21.50
C ASP A 356 -31.71 -1.56 22.52
N ARG A 357 -32.98 -1.30 22.85
CA ARG A 357 -33.40 -0.31 23.85
C ARG A 357 -32.76 -0.62 25.21
N GLU A 358 -32.29 0.46 25.84
CA GLU A 358 -31.86 0.56 27.24
C GLU A 358 -30.56 -0.15 27.64
N PHE A 359 -29.42 0.42 27.25
CA PHE A 359 -28.18 0.27 28.03
C PHE A 359 -28.16 1.32 29.15
N ARG A 360 -28.43 0.91 30.39
CA ARG A 360 -28.16 1.73 31.59
C ARG A 360 -26.76 1.41 32.11
N PRO A 361 -25.78 2.33 32.08
CA PRO A 361 -24.46 2.05 32.60
C PRO A 361 -24.48 1.99 34.14
N GLY A 362 -24.03 0.87 34.70
CA GLY A 362 -23.69 0.77 36.13
C GLY A 362 -22.45 1.61 36.48
N PRO A 363 -22.27 2.00 37.76
CA PRO A 363 -21.21 2.91 38.15
C PRO A 363 -19.83 2.25 38.12
N TRP A 364 -18.91 2.84 37.36
CA TRP A 364 -17.48 2.50 37.39
C TRP A 364 -16.79 3.07 38.64
N PRO A 365 -15.87 2.34 39.29
CA PRO A 365 -15.17 2.80 40.47
C PRO A 365 -14.00 3.73 40.08
N GLY A 366 -13.88 4.87 40.78
CA GLY A 366 -12.64 5.63 40.87
C GLY A 366 -12.50 6.83 39.92
N ARG A 367 -13.11 7.97 40.29
CA ARG A 367 -12.55 9.30 39.99
C ARG A 367 -12.51 10.14 41.27
N PRO A 368 -11.43 10.89 41.55
CA PRO A 368 -11.39 11.79 42.71
C PRO A 368 -12.40 12.93 42.55
N ALA A 369 -13.05 13.31 43.64
CA ALA A 369 -14.07 14.34 43.69
C ALA A 369 -13.56 15.70 43.18
N ARG A 370 -14.26 16.27 42.18
CA ARG A 370 -14.08 17.67 41.77
C ARG A 370 -14.58 18.58 42.89
N ARG A 371 -13.72 19.45 43.42
CA ARG A 371 -14.10 20.57 44.30
C ARG A 371 -15.05 21.50 43.54
N ARG A 372 -16.16 21.89 44.18
CA ARG A 372 -17.10 22.90 43.66
C ARG A 372 -16.41 24.27 43.54
N PRO A 373 -16.69 25.07 42.50
CA PRO A 373 -16.28 26.47 42.48
C PRO A 373 -17.08 27.24 43.53
N ALA A 374 -16.39 28.13 44.26
CA ALA A 374 -16.98 29.00 45.26
C ALA A 374 -17.91 30.03 44.61
N THR A 375 -19.07 30.23 45.23
CA THR A 375 -20.05 31.25 44.88
C THR A 375 -19.44 32.65 45.08
N LEU A 376 -19.31 33.43 44.01
CA LEU A 376 -18.96 34.85 44.09
C LEU A 376 -20.14 35.63 44.69
N ALA A 377 -19.89 36.37 45.76
CA ALA A 377 -20.85 37.29 46.38
C ALA A 377 -21.05 38.54 45.50
N PRO A 378 -22.26 39.14 45.47
CA PRO A 378 -22.53 40.30 44.64
C PRO A 378 -21.85 41.58 45.17
N ILE A 379 -21.27 42.34 44.24
CA ILE A 379 -20.65 43.66 44.47
C ILE A 379 -21.76 44.73 44.62
N PRO A 380 -21.74 45.61 45.64
CA PRO A 380 -22.75 46.65 45.79
C PRO A 380 -22.56 47.79 44.76
N ILE A 381 -23.65 48.24 44.16
CA ILE A 381 -23.72 49.43 43.30
C ILE A 381 -23.90 50.67 44.19
N PRO A 382 -23.09 51.75 44.06
CA PRO A 382 -23.29 52.97 44.84
C PRO A 382 -24.42 53.82 44.24
N THR A 383 -25.32 54.30 45.08
CA THR A 383 -26.35 55.30 44.73
C THR A 383 -25.82 56.74 44.88
N PRO A 384 -26.28 57.70 44.06
CA PRO A 384 -25.82 59.09 44.13
C PRO A 384 -26.46 59.81 45.32
N GLY A 385 -25.64 60.55 46.09
CA GLY A 385 -26.05 61.14 47.37
C GLY A 385 -26.93 62.40 47.27
N GLY A 386 -27.41 62.84 48.44
CA GLY A 386 -27.84 64.23 48.64
C GLY A 386 -28.78 64.47 49.81
N ARG A 387 -28.25 65.24 50.78
CA ARG A 387 -28.88 66.04 51.85
C ARG A 387 -29.13 65.38 53.20
#